data_AF-A0A923BGB5-F1
#
_entry.id   AF-A0A923BGB5-F1
#
_cell.length_a   1.000
_cell.length_b   1.000
_cell.length_c   1.000
_cell.angle_alpha   90.00
_cell.angle_beta   90.00
_cell.angle_gamma   90.00
#
_symmetry.space_group_name_H-M   'P 1'
#
loop_
_entity.id
_entity.type
_entity.pdbx_description
1 polymer ?
#
loop_
_entity_poly.entity_id
_entity_poly.type
_entity_poly.pdbx_seq_one_letter_code
_entity_poly.pdbx_strand_id
1 'polypeptide(L)'
;DWVEDAAHWAERTRALEDKLSDALHQRLTQRFVDRRTAVLMRDLKVRGRDFGVEIDGDGSVTVEGESIGTLDGFRFKADPTARAGEKRMLLAAAERRLTGELAKRAQLLAGADDAAFALAFDGTMPPRIEWNGSRVGSMVQGRDALSPKLELDRSLDALSAADKAAVRARLNQWFATQRERQVGSLVAVSALTGSEGGVSPAARGLIVQLVENLGCLVRERVALQIAALDKHDRKMLAAAGVRLGVAHVFVKDLLRPEPTRWRLAMWAVHRGVEAAPAPPPAGRVTVEVESSAPRGFYDVAGFWTIEGQAVRIDMVERLAQAMHQKRDGRSAFIPDDSWVASVGMRREGFARLMRALGYRLKSVEGRAAFEWRGPRTEAQRPAGRAATEHSPFAILAGMRRG
;
A
#
# COMPACT_ATOMS: atom_id res chain seq x y z
N ASP A 1 -59.94 -60.49 -23.68
CA ASP A 1 -59.38 -59.16 -23.37
C ASP A 1 -60.46 -58.10 -23.45
N TRP A 2 -60.66 -57.37 -22.35
CA TRP A 2 -61.76 -56.43 -22.12
C TRP A 2 -61.29 -54.96 -22.14
N VAL A 3 -59.99 -54.74 -22.34
CA VAL A 3 -59.36 -53.43 -22.50
C VAL A 3 -58.25 -53.59 -23.55
N GLU A 4 -58.29 -52.79 -24.62
CA GLU A 4 -57.20 -52.72 -25.59
C GLU A 4 -55.93 -52.19 -24.91
N ASP A 5 -54.79 -52.83 -25.19
CA ASP A 5 -53.48 -52.40 -24.71
C ASP A 5 -53.34 -52.40 -23.17
N ALA A 6 -53.81 -53.48 -22.53
CA ALA A 6 -53.83 -53.63 -21.07
C ALA A 6 -52.46 -53.43 -20.40
N ALA A 7 -51.36 -53.80 -21.08
CA ALA A 7 -50.00 -53.58 -20.59
C ALA A 7 -49.67 -52.07 -20.49
N HIS A 8 -50.04 -51.28 -21.49
CA HIS A 8 -49.87 -49.83 -21.50
C HIS A 8 -50.63 -49.17 -20.33
N TRP A 9 -51.88 -49.56 -20.10
CA TRP A 9 -52.68 -49.00 -19.02
C TRP A 9 -52.18 -49.39 -17.62
N ALA A 10 -51.68 -50.62 -17.46
CA ALA A 10 -51.07 -51.08 -16.21
C ALA A 10 -49.80 -50.27 -15.88
N GLU A 11 -48.94 -50.04 -16.87
CA GLU A 11 -47.70 -49.27 -16.70
C GLU A 11 -47.99 -47.79 -16.41
N ARG A 12 -48.97 -47.21 -17.10
CA ARG A 12 -49.41 -45.83 -16.86
C ARG A 12 -49.99 -45.63 -15.46
N THR A 13 -50.69 -46.64 -14.94
CA THR A 13 -51.26 -46.63 -13.58
C THR A 13 -50.16 -46.72 -12.52
N ARG A 14 -49.19 -47.62 -12.69
CA ARG A 14 -48.02 -47.72 -11.78
C ARG A 14 -47.24 -46.40 -11.72
N ALA A 15 -46.96 -45.79 -12.87
CA ALA A 15 -46.26 -44.51 -12.91
C ALA A 15 -47.05 -43.37 -12.22
N LEU A 16 -48.38 -43.47 -12.18
CA LEU A 16 -49.21 -42.52 -11.46
C LEU A 16 -49.19 -42.79 -9.95
N GLU A 17 -49.25 -44.06 -9.53
CA GLU A 17 -49.11 -44.48 -8.12
C GLU A 17 -47.76 -44.09 -7.54
N ASP A 18 -46.66 -44.29 -8.26
CA ASP A 18 -45.32 -43.91 -7.81
C ASP A 18 -45.24 -42.40 -7.54
N LYS A 19 -45.76 -41.57 -8.46
CA LYS A 19 -45.82 -40.11 -8.29
C LYS A 19 -46.70 -39.69 -7.11
N LEU A 20 -47.81 -40.38 -6.89
CA LEU A 20 -48.71 -40.14 -5.76
C LEU A 20 -48.04 -40.54 -4.43
N SER A 21 -47.31 -41.65 -4.41
CA SER A 21 -46.55 -42.13 -3.26
C SER A 21 -45.44 -41.15 -2.88
N ASP A 22 -44.66 -40.67 -3.86
CA ASP A 22 -43.62 -39.66 -3.66
C ASP A 22 -44.20 -38.34 -3.14
N ALA A 23 -45.29 -37.87 -3.75
CA ALA A 23 -45.96 -36.64 -3.33
C ALA A 23 -46.52 -36.77 -1.90
N LEU A 24 -47.10 -37.92 -1.55
CA LEU A 24 -47.60 -38.21 -0.22
C LEU A 24 -46.47 -38.26 0.81
N HIS A 25 -45.35 -38.93 0.48
CA HIS A 25 -44.18 -39.02 1.34
C HIS A 25 -43.56 -37.64 1.60
N GLN A 26 -43.44 -36.81 0.56
CA GLN A 26 -42.99 -35.42 0.71
C GLN A 26 -43.94 -34.62 1.62
N ARG A 27 -45.26 -34.73 1.43
CA ARG A 27 -46.26 -34.00 2.24
C ARG A 27 -46.29 -34.46 3.69
N LEU A 28 -46.09 -35.76 3.96
CA LEU A 28 -45.98 -36.30 5.31
C LEU A 28 -44.71 -35.81 6.02
N THR A 29 -43.56 -35.91 5.35
CA THR A 29 -42.27 -35.43 5.89
C THR A 29 -42.31 -33.95 6.19
N GLN A 30 -42.83 -33.14 5.26
CA GLN A 30 -43.02 -31.70 5.45
C GLN A 30 -43.90 -31.41 6.68
N ARG A 31 -45.03 -32.12 6.84
CA ARG A 31 -45.98 -31.89 7.93
C ARG A 31 -45.43 -32.33 9.31
N PHE A 32 -44.59 -33.36 9.36
CA PHE A 32 -43.91 -33.78 10.60
C PHE A 32 -42.82 -32.78 11.01
N VAL A 33 -42.05 -32.27 10.05
CA VAL A 33 -41.05 -31.22 10.28
C VAL A 33 -41.75 -29.94 10.77
N ASP A 34 -42.76 -29.47 10.05
CA ASP A 34 -43.50 -28.24 10.40
C ASP A 34 -44.18 -28.34 11.77
N ARG A 35 -44.68 -29.51 12.16
CA ARG A 35 -45.31 -29.72 13.48
C ARG A 35 -44.27 -29.73 14.61
N ARG A 36 -43.10 -30.33 14.40
CA ARG A 36 -42.00 -30.31 15.38
C ARG A 36 -41.45 -28.89 15.54
N THR A 37 -41.31 -28.16 14.44
CA THR A 37 -40.91 -26.75 14.42
C THR A 37 -41.97 -25.86 15.07
N ALA A 38 -43.26 -26.08 14.84
CA ALA A 38 -44.33 -25.30 15.48
C ALA A 38 -44.41 -25.54 17.00
N VAL A 39 -44.12 -26.75 17.47
CA VAL A 39 -44.07 -27.09 18.89
C VAL A 39 -42.83 -26.49 19.55
N LEU A 40 -41.66 -26.57 18.92
CA LEU A 40 -40.45 -25.85 19.34
C LEU A 40 -40.69 -24.34 19.38
N MET A 41 -41.30 -23.76 18.34
CA MET A 41 -41.61 -22.33 18.24
C MET A 41 -42.58 -21.84 19.32
N ARG A 42 -43.58 -22.64 19.70
CA ARG A 42 -44.49 -22.31 20.81
C ARG A 42 -43.76 -22.35 22.14
N ASP A 43 -42.85 -23.30 22.33
CA ASP A 43 -42.03 -23.40 23.54
C ASP A 43 -40.94 -22.30 23.61
N LEU A 44 -40.42 -21.87 22.45
CA LEU A 44 -39.44 -20.79 22.27
C LEU A 44 -40.03 -19.39 22.51
N LYS A 45 -41.27 -19.13 22.08
CA LYS A 45 -41.93 -17.81 22.24
C LYS A 45 -42.48 -17.58 23.65
N VAL A 46 -42.78 -18.64 24.39
CA VAL A 46 -43.35 -18.58 25.76
C VAL A 46 -42.28 -18.42 26.84
N ARG A 47 -41.02 -18.80 26.58
CA ARG A 47 -39.99 -18.91 27.63
C ARG A 47 -38.99 -17.76 27.76
N GLY A 48 -39.01 -16.74 26.89
CA GLY A 48 -38.15 -15.56 27.05
C GLY A 48 -36.65 -15.87 27.29
N ARG A 49 -36.14 -17.00 26.77
CA ARG A 49 -34.77 -17.44 27.07
C ARG A 49 -33.75 -16.57 26.35
N ASP A 50 -32.71 -16.20 27.09
CA ASP A 50 -31.42 -15.82 26.53
C ASP A 50 -30.92 -16.99 25.68
N PHE A 51 -30.62 -16.75 24.42
CA PHE A 51 -29.97 -17.76 23.58
C PHE A 51 -28.53 -17.91 24.07
N GLY A 52 -28.07 -19.15 24.28
CA GLY A 52 -26.67 -19.42 24.58
C GLY A 52 -25.80 -19.14 23.37
N VAL A 53 -25.38 -17.88 23.19
CA VAL A 53 -24.45 -17.46 22.14
C VAL A 53 -23.03 -17.54 22.68
N GLU A 54 -22.24 -18.44 22.10
CA GLU A 54 -20.84 -18.65 22.44
C GLU A 54 -19.95 -18.14 21.29
N ILE A 55 -18.81 -17.55 21.66
CA ILE A 55 -17.80 -17.06 20.72
C ILE A 55 -16.48 -17.71 21.13
N ASP A 56 -16.00 -18.63 20.31
CA ASP A 56 -14.78 -19.37 20.55
C ASP A 56 -13.53 -18.52 20.25
N GLY A 57 -12.38 -18.97 20.75
CA GLY A 57 -11.10 -18.27 20.58
C GLY A 57 -10.61 -18.20 19.13
N ASP A 58 -11.08 -19.10 18.27
CA ASP A 58 -10.85 -19.08 16.82
C ASP A 58 -11.81 -18.14 16.07
N GLY A 59 -12.74 -17.51 16.80
CA GLY A 59 -13.75 -16.61 16.25
C GLY A 59 -15.01 -17.33 15.79
N SER A 60 -15.15 -18.64 15.94
CA SER A 60 -16.42 -19.35 15.67
C SER A 60 -17.52 -18.80 16.57
N VAL A 61 -18.70 -18.54 15.98
CA VAL A 61 -19.89 -18.08 16.70
C VAL A 61 -20.95 -19.17 16.61
N THR A 62 -21.40 -19.64 17.76
CA THR A 62 -22.43 -20.69 17.87
C THR A 62 -23.61 -20.20 18.69
N VAL A 63 -24.80 -20.73 18.39
CA VAL A 63 -26.03 -20.46 19.15
C VAL A 63 -26.69 -21.79 19.46
N GLU A 64 -26.82 -22.14 20.75
CA GLU A 64 -27.38 -23.43 21.20
C GLU A 64 -26.64 -24.64 20.56
N GLY A 65 -25.33 -24.50 20.33
CA GLY A 65 -24.47 -25.53 19.72
C GLY A 65 -24.49 -25.59 18.19
N GLU A 66 -25.28 -24.76 17.50
CA GLU A 66 -25.27 -24.65 16.03
C GLU A 66 -24.37 -23.50 15.58
N SER A 67 -23.46 -23.76 14.64
CA SER A 67 -22.59 -22.72 14.08
C SER A 67 -23.38 -21.78 13.19
N ILE A 68 -23.26 -20.47 13.45
CA ILE A 68 -23.95 -19.43 12.70
C ILE A 68 -23.00 -18.55 11.89
N GLY A 69 -21.70 -18.64 12.12
CA GLY A 69 -20.69 -17.86 11.42
C GLY A 69 -19.36 -17.73 12.16
N THR A 70 -18.53 -16.83 11.66
CA THR A 70 -17.20 -16.52 12.23
C THR A 70 -17.02 -15.01 12.39
N LEU A 71 -16.37 -14.61 13.48
CA LEU A 71 -16.04 -13.23 13.83
C LEU A 71 -14.53 -12.98 13.68
N ASP A 72 -14.16 -12.41 12.55
CA ASP A 72 -12.79 -12.04 12.18
C ASP A 72 -12.54 -10.56 12.54
N GLY A 73 -11.80 -10.32 13.63
CA GLY A 73 -11.62 -8.98 14.20
C GLY A 73 -12.95 -8.35 14.65
N PHE A 74 -13.48 -7.42 13.85
CA PHE A 74 -14.80 -6.80 14.05
C PHE A 74 -15.84 -7.23 12.99
N ARG A 75 -15.46 -8.12 12.07
CA ARG A 75 -16.31 -8.54 10.94
C ARG A 75 -16.94 -9.89 11.22
N PHE A 76 -18.25 -9.90 11.38
CA PHE A 76 -19.03 -11.13 11.42
C PHE A 76 -19.36 -11.61 9.99
N LYS A 77 -19.05 -12.87 9.71
CA LYS A 77 -19.39 -13.57 8.47
C LYS A 77 -20.34 -14.71 8.81
N ALA A 78 -21.61 -14.57 8.44
CA ALA A 78 -22.60 -15.62 8.65
C ALA A 78 -22.30 -16.85 7.79
N ASP A 79 -22.54 -18.05 8.34
CA ASP A 79 -22.40 -19.30 7.60
C ASP A 79 -23.48 -19.37 6.49
N PRO A 80 -23.09 -19.59 5.22
CA PRO A 80 -24.05 -19.74 4.12
C PRO A 80 -24.92 -21.01 4.25
N THR A 81 -24.47 -22.04 4.97
CA THR A 81 -25.12 -23.36 5.08
C THR A 81 -26.23 -23.44 6.15
N ALA A 82 -26.32 -22.45 7.04
CA ALA A 82 -27.38 -22.36 8.05
C ALA A 82 -28.78 -22.14 7.41
N ARG A 83 -29.79 -22.94 7.82
CA ARG A 83 -31.15 -23.01 7.22
C ARG A 83 -31.93 -21.69 7.30
N ALA A 84 -32.56 -21.28 6.18
CA ALA A 84 -33.07 -19.92 5.93
C ALA A 84 -34.15 -19.37 6.89
N GLY A 85 -34.99 -20.22 7.50
CA GLY A 85 -36.07 -19.77 8.41
C GLY A 85 -35.61 -19.54 9.86
N GLU A 86 -34.78 -20.43 10.39
CA GLU A 86 -34.18 -20.37 11.73
C GLU A 86 -33.07 -19.30 11.79
N LYS A 87 -32.39 -19.07 10.66
CA LYS A 87 -31.30 -18.09 10.48
C LYS A 87 -31.65 -16.68 10.94
N ARG A 88 -32.84 -16.15 10.67
CA ARG A 88 -33.15 -14.74 11.02
C ARG A 88 -33.28 -14.52 12.52
N MET A 89 -33.82 -15.50 13.25
CA MET A 89 -33.98 -15.42 14.71
C MET A 89 -32.65 -15.67 15.43
N LEU A 90 -31.87 -16.66 14.96
CA LEU A 90 -30.54 -16.95 15.48
C LEU A 90 -29.56 -15.80 15.21
N LEU A 91 -29.63 -15.17 14.03
CA LEU A 91 -28.83 -13.96 13.74
C LEU A 91 -29.22 -12.79 14.64
N ALA A 92 -30.50 -12.53 14.87
CA ALA A 92 -30.93 -11.46 15.77
C ALA A 92 -30.50 -11.70 17.23
N ALA A 93 -30.48 -12.97 17.67
CA ALA A 93 -29.96 -13.36 18.98
C ALA A 93 -28.43 -13.15 19.04
N ALA A 94 -27.71 -13.57 18.00
CA ALA A 94 -26.28 -13.38 17.89
C ALA A 94 -25.87 -11.92 17.85
N GLU A 95 -26.57 -11.07 17.09
CA GLU A 95 -26.30 -9.63 17.00
C GLU A 95 -26.29 -8.94 18.38
N ARG A 96 -27.19 -9.34 19.28
CA ARG A 96 -27.22 -8.80 20.65
C ARG A 96 -25.96 -9.16 21.44
N ARG A 97 -25.50 -10.42 21.36
CA ARG A 97 -24.26 -10.85 22.04
C ARG A 97 -23.01 -10.29 21.37
N LEU A 98 -22.99 -10.27 20.04
CA LEU A 98 -21.94 -9.69 19.22
C LEU A 98 -21.73 -8.23 19.58
N THR A 99 -22.80 -7.46 19.85
CA THR A 99 -22.66 -6.06 20.29
C THR A 99 -21.81 -5.93 21.56
N GLY A 100 -22.04 -6.79 22.56
CA GLY A 100 -21.26 -6.83 23.79
C GLY A 100 -19.81 -7.26 23.57
N GLU A 101 -19.59 -8.28 22.72
CA GLU A 101 -18.24 -8.73 22.38
C GLU A 101 -17.46 -7.69 21.55
N LEU A 102 -18.11 -7.03 20.59
CA LEU A 102 -17.50 -5.96 19.80
C LEU A 102 -17.11 -4.77 20.69
N ALA A 103 -17.93 -4.41 21.69
CA ALA A 103 -17.58 -3.39 22.67
C ALA A 103 -16.35 -3.82 23.51
N LYS A 104 -16.31 -5.07 23.99
CA LYS A 104 -15.14 -5.61 24.69
C LYS A 104 -13.88 -5.56 23.83
N ARG A 105 -13.95 -5.98 22.56
CA ARG A 105 -12.83 -5.89 21.60
C ARG A 105 -12.41 -4.45 21.34
N ALA A 106 -13.35 -3.51 21.26
CA ALA A 106 -13.05 -2.10 21.11
C ALA A 106 -12.28 -1.53 22.32
N GLN A 107 -12.64 -1.94 23.55
CA GLN A 107 -11.91 -1.56 24.76
C GLN A 107 -10.49 -2.17 24.79
N LEU A 108 -10.34 -3.44 24.39
CA LEU A 108 -9.04 -4.08 24.25
C LEU A 108 -8.16 -3.39 23.21
N LEU A 109 -8.71 -3.04 22.05
CA LEU A 109 -8.01 -2.27 21.03
C LEU A 109 -7.61 -0.91 21.56
N ALA A 110 -8.54 -0.17 22.19
CA ALA A 110 -8.28 1.16 22.73
C ALA A 110 -7.17 1.18 23.80
N GLY A 111 -7.04 0.09 24.57
CA GLY A 111 -5.97 -0.09 25.58
C GLY A 111 -4.72 -0.82 25.11
N ALA A 112 -4.65 -1.27 23.85
CA ALA A 112 -3.55 -2.10 23.36
C ALA A 112 -2.25 -1.31 23.20
N ASP A 113 -1.10 -1.96 23.38
CA ASP A 113 0.22 -1.38 23.13
C ASP A 113 0.50 -1.16 21.64
N ASP A 114 1.47 -0.30 21.32
CA ASP A 114 1.82 0.04 19.93
C ASP A 114 2.25 -1.17 19.09
N ALA A 115 2.79 -2.21 19.72
CA ALA A 115 3.23 -3.43 19.06
C ALA A 115 2.07 -4.28 18.50
N ALA A 116 0.84 -4.07 19.00
CA ALA A 116 -0.34 -4.76 18.51
C ALA A 116 -0.81 -4.20 17.15
N PHE A 117 -0.30 -3.05 16.73
CA PHE A 117 -0.74 -2.34 15.53
C PHE A 117 0.33 -2.34 14.45
N ALA A 118 -0.09 -2.46 13.20
CA ALA A 118 0.79 -2.42 12.04
C ALA A 118 0.18 -1.60 10.89
N LEU A 119 1.05 -0.94 10.13
CA LEU A 119 0.73 -0.44 8.80
C LEU A 119 0.92 -1.60 7.80
N ALA A 120 -0.17 -2.04 7.18
CA ALA A 120 -0.14 -3.00 6.09
C ALA A 120 -0.21 -2.27 4.75
N PHE A 121 0.90 -2.26 4.03
CA PHE A 121 1.04 -1.66 2.70
C PHE A 121 1.87 -2.56 1.78
N ASP A 122 1.18 -3.17 0.83
CA ASP A 122 1.69 -4.12 -0.18
C ASP A 122 1.48 -3.59 -1.61
N GLY A 123 1.13 -2.29 -1.75
CA GLY A 123 0.72 -1.67 -3.01
C GLY A 123 -0.80 -1.57 -3.19
N THR A 124 -1.58 -2.30 -2.38
CA THR A 124 -3.05 -2.22 -2.36
C THR A 124 -3.54 -0.94 -1.67
N MET A 125 -4.50 -0.27 -2.29
CA MET A 125 -5.08 0.98 -1.78
C MET A 125 -6.48 0.76 -1.18
N PRO A 126 -6.84 1.49 -0.10
CA PRO A 126 -5.96 2.34 0.69
C PRO A 126 -5.03 1.53 1.61
N PRO A 127 -3.86 2.09 2.05
CA PRO A 127 -3.01 1.45 3.05
C PRO A 127 -3.81 1.14 4.32
N ARG A 128 -3.66 -0.07 4.85
CA ARG A 128 -4.50 -0.58 5.95
C ARG A 128 -3.80 -0.42 7.29
N ILE A 129 -4.58 -0.17 8.33
CA ILE A 129 -4.14 -0.29 9.72
C ILE A 129 -4.72 -1.57 10.28
N GLU A 130 -3.85 -2.41 10.82
CA GLU A 130 -4.21 -3.70 11.39
C GLU A 130 -3.94 -3.70 12.90
N TRP A 131 -4.81 -4.37 13.65
CA TRP A 131 -4.66 -4.69 15.06
C TRP A 131 -4.68 -6.20 15.21
N ASN A 132 -3.59 -6.80 15.68
CA ASN A 132 -3.41 -8.25 15.75
C ASN A 132 -3.75 -8.97 14.42
N GLY A 133 -3.35 -8.37 13.29
CA GLY A 133 -3.64 -8.87 11.94
C GLY A 133 -5.04 -8.59 11.41
N SER A 134 -5.97 -8.12 12.24
CA SER A 134 -7.32 -7.72 11.80
C SER A 134 -7.33 -6.27 11.32
N ARG A 135 -7.92 -6.01 10.15
CA ARG A 135 -8.08 -4.63 9.65
C ARG A 135 -9.01 -3.82 10.56
N VAL A 136 -8.54 -2.68 11.04
CA VAL A 136 -9.30 -1.77 11.91
C VAL A 136 -9.40 -0.34 11.37
N GLY A 137 -8.62 -0.02 10.34
CA GLY A 137 -8.70 1.26 9.68
C GLY A 137 -7.92 1.32 8.37
N SER A 138 -7.87 2.51 7.81
CA SER A 138 -7.03 2.83 6.66
C SER A 138 -6.48 4.24 6.73
N MET A 139 -5.32 4.42 6.10
CA MET A 139 -4.74 5.74 5.86
C MET A 139 -5.41 6.36 4.63
N VAL A 140 -5.81 7.62 4.75
CA VAL A 140 -6.43 8.41 3.68
C VAL A 140 -5.73 9.76 3.52
N GLN A 141 -6.04 10.46 2.42
CA GLN A 141 -5.45 11.76 2.13
C GLN A 141 -5.74 12.76 3.27
N GLY A 142 -4.70 13.45 3.71
CA GLY A 142 -4.79 14.51 4.70
C GLY A 142 -4.41 15.87 4.12
N ARG A 143 -3.95 16.79 4.97
CA ARG A 143 -3.64 18.16 4.56
C ARG A 143 -2.42 18.24 3.62
N ASP A 144 -1.41 17.43 3.91
CA ASP A 144 -0.14 17.41 3.19
C ASP A 144 0.45 15.99 3.21
N ALA A 145 1.55 15.78 2.47
CA ALA A 145 2.18 14.46 2.32
C ALA A 145 2.69 13.87 3.64
N LEU A 146 2.96 14.69 4.66
CA LEU A 146 3.43 14.26 5.97
C LEU A 146 2.31 14.10 7.00
N SER A 147 1.08 14.49 6.66
CA SER A 147 -0.05 14.55 7.58
C SER A 147 -1.30 13.86 7.02
N PRO A 148 -1.23 12.56 6.65
CA PRO A 148 -2.42 11.81 6.25
C PRO A 148 -3.36 11.62 7.45
N LYS A 149 -4.61 11.25 7.16
CA LYS A 149 -5.63 10.98 8.17
C LYS A 149 -5.89 9.49 8.27
N LEU A 150 -6.45 9.06 9.40
CA LEU A 150 -6.95 7.70 9.58
C LEU A 150 -8.48 7.68 9.56
N GLU A 151 -9.02 6.68 8.89
CA GLU A 151 -10.44 6.33 8.91
C GLU A 151 -10.62 4.93 9.50
N LEU A 152 -11.68 4.72 10.28
CA LEU A 152 -12.01 3.42 10.83
C LEU A 152 -12.53 2.49 9.73
N ASP A 153 -12.25 1.19 9.85
CA ASP A 153 -12.85 0.20 8.95
C ASP A 153 -14.36 0.13 9.19
N ARG A 154 -15.11 -0.13 8.13
CA ARG A 154 -16.58 -0.29 8.19
C ARG A 154 -17.01 -1.42 9.13
N SER A 155 -16.16 -2.41 9.40
CA SER A 155 -16.48 -3.44 10.39
C SER A 155 -16.68 -2.88 11.80
N LEU A 156 -16.20 -1.66 12.08
CA LEU A 156 -16.40 -0.98 13.36
C LEU A 156 -17.69 -0.14 13.39
N ASP A 157 -18.49 -0.12 12.32
CA ASP A 157 -19.69 0.73 12.24
C ASP A 157 -20.76 0.38 13.27
N ALA A 158 -20.81 -0.87 13.72
CA ALA A 158 -21.75 -1.34 14.74
C ALA A 158 -21.40 -0.87 16.17
N LEU A 159 -20.20 -0.31 16.39
CA LEU A 159 -19.77 0.16 17.71
C LEU A 159 -20.52 1.42 18.16
N SER A 160 -20.60 1.60 19.48
CA SER A 160 -21.13 2.83 20.08
C SER A 160 -20.27 4.05 19.69
N ALA A 161 -20.85 5.25 19.77
CA ALA A 161 -20.10 6.48 19.48
C ALA A 161 -18.90 6.67 20.43
N ALA A 162 -19.05 6.25 21.70
CA ALA A 162 -17.98 6.30 22.70
C ALA A 162 -16.83 5.35 22.34
N ASP A 163 -17.14 4.10 21.97
CA ASP A 163 -16.12 3.12 21.57
C ASP A 163 -15.40 3.55 20.29
N LYS A 164 -16.13 4.05 19.28
CA LYS A 164 -15.52 4.60 18.05
C LYS A 164 -14.58 5.77 18.35
N ALA A 165 -14.95 6.64 19.29
CA ALA A 165 -14.10 7.75 19.71
C ALA A 165 -12.82 7.27 20.40
N ALA A 166 -12.92 6.30 21.30
CA ALA A 166 -11.77 5.70 21.99
C ALA A 166 -10.82 4.99 21.01
N VAL A 167 -11.35 4.16 20.13
CA VAL A 167 -10.57 3.48 19.07
C VAL A 167 -9.87 4.50 18.18
N ARG A 168 -10.58 5.53 17.70
CA ARG A 168 -9.99 6.57 16.85
C ARG A 168 -8.90 7.36 17.56
N ALA A 169 -9.08 7.70 18.84
CA ALA A 169 -8.06 8.35 19.64
C ALA A 169 -6.80 7.48 19.73
N ARG A 170 -6.97 6.18 20.01
CA ARG A 170 -5.87 5.22 20.10
C ARG A 170 -5.10 5.06 18.79
N LEU A 171 -5.81 4.90 17.66
CA LEU A 171 -5.19 4.80 16.34
C LEU A 171 -4.42 6.06 15.96
N ASN A 172 -4.96 7.25 16.26
CA ASN A 172 -4.28 8.51 16.01
C ASN A 172 -3.01 8.66 16.86
N GLN A 173 -3.05 8.22 18.12
CA GLN A 173 -1.88 8.21 18.99
C GLN A 173 -0.80 7.27 18.44
N TRP A 174 -1.15 6.02 18.10
CA TRP A 174 -0.22 5.07 17.50
C TRP A 174 0.39 5.63 16.21
N PHE A 175 -0.43 6.21 15.34
CA PHE A 175 0.02 6.78 14.08
C PHE A 175 0.99 7.94 14.30
N ALA A 176 0.72 8.83 15.26
CA ALA A 176 1.63 9.91 15.60
C ALA A 176 3.00 9.37 16.05
N THR A 177 3.02 8.37 16.95
CA THR A 177 4.24 7.72 17.42
C THR A 177 5.01 7.05 16.28
N GLN A 178 4.34 6.27 15.43
CA GLN A 178 5.00 5.59 14.32
C GLN A 178 5.46 6.56 13.23
N ARG A 179 4.67 7.60 12.92
CA ARG A 179 5.08 8.65 11.97
C ARG A 179 6.36 9.33 12.44
N GLU A 180 6.46 9.66 13.72
CA GLU A 180 7.68 10.24 14.29
C GLU A 180 8.85 9.25 14.22
N ARG A 181 8.62 7.99 14.58
CA ARG A 181 9.67 6.95 14.52
C ARG A 181 10.19 6.69 13.10
N GLN A 182 9.30 6.64 12.12
CA GLN A 182 9.64 6.20 10.75
C GLN A 182 10.00 7.36 9.83
N VAL A 183 9.41 8.54 10.03
CA VAL A 183 9.53 9.71 9.15
C VAL A 183 9.99 10.96 9.91
N GLY A 184 10.26 10.88 11.21
CA GLY A 184 10.68 12.02 12.05
C GLY A 184 11.96 12.71 11.58
N SER A 185 12.87 11.99 10.91
CA SER A 185 14.04 12.63 10.27
C SER A 185 13.64 13.66 9.21
N LEU A 186 12.58 13.42 8.44
CA LEU A 186 12.06 14.39 7.48
C LEU A 186 11.30 15.52 8.17
N VAL A 187 10.59 15.23 9.27
CA VAL A 187 9.94 16.25 10.11
C VAL A 187 10.99 17.20 10.69
N ALA A 188 12.11 16.68 11.18
CA ALA A 188 13.24 17.47 11.68
C ALA A 188 13.83 18.36 10.58
N VAL A 189 13.99 17.84 9.35
CA VAL A 189 14.41 18.65 8.19
C VAL A 189 13.40 19.77 7.89
N SER A 190 12.10 19.48 7.95
CA SER A 190 11.06 20.50 7.77
C SER A 190 11.11 21.57 8.85
N ALA A 191 11.42 21.21 10.10
CA ALA A 191 11.46 22.15 11.23
C ALA A 191 12.59 23.20 11.11
N LEU A 192 13.64 22.92 10.33
CA LEU A 192 14.73 23.87 10.08
C LEU A 192 14.25 25.19 9.47
N THR A 193 13.11 25.21 8.76
CA THR A 193 12.59 26.46 8.17
C THR A 193 12.10 27.46 9.22
N GLY A 194 11.85 27.01 10.46
CA GLY A 194 11.38 27.83 11.58
C GLY A 194 12.34 27.94 12.76
N SER A 195 13.59 27.46 12.64
CA SER A 195 14.56 27.47 13.74
C SER A 195 15.15 28.87 14.00
N GLU A 196 15.53 29.15 15.25
CA GLU A 196 16.33 30.33 15.60
C GLU A 196 17.66 30.34 14.83
N GLY A 197 18.06 31.51 14.30
CA GLY A 197 19.17 31.63 13.35
C GLY A 197 18.79 31.36 11.89
N GLY A 198 17.68 30.66 11.65
CA GLY A 198 17.08 30.42 10.34
C GLY A 198 17.96 29.65 9.36
N VAL A 199 17.40 29.36 8.20
CA VAL A 199 18.15 28.87 7.03
C VAL A 199 17.96 29.86 5.88
N SER A 200 18.90 29.89 4.95
CA SER A 200 18.83 30.80 3.80
C SER A 200 17.56 30.55 2.95
N PRO A 201 17.12 31.52 2.12
CA PRO A 201 16.04 31.29 1.16
C PRO A 201 16.28 30.08 0.24
N ALA A 202 17.53 29.83 -0.16
CA ALA A 202 17.91 28.68 -0.98
C ALA A 202 17.71 27.36 -0.23
N ALA A 203 18.14 27.29 1.03
CA ALA A 203 17.93 26.13 1.89
C ALA A 203 16.45 25.89 2.17
N ARG A 204 15.64 26.93 2.43
CA ARG A 204 14.18 26.81 2.57
C ARG A 204 13.55 26.20 1.31
N GLY A 205 13.90 26.70 0.13
CA GLY A 205 13.41 26.14 -1.13
C GLY A 205 13.83 24.69 -1.38
N LEU A 206 15.02 24.28 -0.93
CA LEU A 206 15.46 22.89 -0.98
C LEU A 206 14.69 22.00 0.01
N ILE A 207 14.45 22.48 1.24
CA ILE A 207 13.71 21.75 2.28
C ILE A 207 12.27 21.51 1.83
N VAL A 208 11.59 22.53 1.29
CA VAL A 208 10.22 22.38 0.77
C VAL A 208 10.14 21.28 -0.28
N GLN A 209 11.04 21.30 -1.27
CA GLN A 209 11.08 20.26 -2.30
C GLN A 209 11.42 18.88 -1.74
N LEU A 210 12.30 18.79 -0.74
CA LEU A 210 12.60 17.52 -0.08
C LEU A 210 11.35 16.98 0.61
N VAL A 211 10.61 17.80 1.35
CA VAL A 211 9.38 17.40 2.05
C VAL A 211 8.29 16.95 1.06
N GLU A 212 8.08 17.70 -0.03
CA GLU A 212 7.10 17.37 -1.08
C GLU A 212 7.40 16.04 -1.79
N ASN A 213 8.68 15.67 -1.89
CA ASN A 213 9.13 14.42 -2.51
C ASN A 213 9.49 13.35 -1.47
N LEU A 214 9.05 13.53 -0.21
CA LEU A 214 9.27 12.62 0.90
C LEU A 214 10.75 12.20 1.06
N GLY A 215 11.64 13.17 0.94
CA GLY A 215 13.03 13.09 1.36
C GLY A 215 14.01 12.53 0.33
N CYS A 216 13.62 12.41 -0.95
CA CYS A 216 14.52 12.05 -2.05
C CYS A 216 14.33 12.97 -3.26
N LEU A 217 15.42 13.51 -3.80
CA LEU A 217 15.43 14.38 -4.98
C LEU A 217 16.60 14.03 -5.90
N VAL A 218 16.37 14.13 -7.20
CA VAL A 218 17.46 14.18 -8.18
C VAL A 218 18.16 15.54 -8.05
N ARG A 219 19.47 15.53 -7.83
CA ARG A 219 20.30 16.72 -7.54
C ARG A 219 20.17 17.78 -8.63
N GLU A 220 20.11 17.36 -9.89
CA GLU A 220 20.00 18.24 -11.05
C GLU A 220 18.80 19.20 -10.94
N ARG A 221 17.65 18.72 -10.45
CA ARG A 221 16.42 19.53 -10.30
C ARG A 221 16.57 20.67 -9.29
N VAL A 222 17.54 20.56 -8.38
CA VAL A 222 17.79 21.52 -7.30
C VAL A 222 19.21 22.08 -7.32
N ALA A 223 19.87 22.04 -8.48
CA ALA A 223 21.27 22.44 -8.62
C ALA A 223 21.51 23.91 -8.23
N LEU A 224 20.59 24.81 -8.59
CA LEU A 224 20.68 26.23 -8.25
C LEU A 224 20.57 26.47 -6.74
N GLN A 225 19.62 25.81 -6.08
CA GLN A 225 19.46 25.88 -4.62
C GLN A 225 20.74 25.37 -3.94
N ILE A 226 21.28 24.22 -4.38
CA ILE A 226 22.51 23.66 -3.82
C ILE A 226 23.72 24.59 -4.01
N ALA A 227 23.82 25.24 -5.17
CA ALA A 227 24.91 26.19 -5.46
C ALA A 227 24.85 27.41 -4.54
N ALA A 228 23.65 27.86 -4.18
CA ALA A 228 23.42 29.00 -3.30
C ALA A 228 23.49 28.68 -1.79
N LEU A 229 23.66 27.42 -1.38
CA LEU A 229 23.80 27.05 0.03
C LEU A 229 25.14 27.52 0.61
N ASP A 230 25.06 28.24 1.73
CA ASP A 230 26.23 28.65 2.50
C ASP A 230 26.76 27.53 3.41
N LYS A 231 27.82 27.83 4.19
CA LYS A 231 28.43 26.86 5.12
C LYS A 231 27.49 26.51 6.29
N HIS A 232 26.69 27.46 6.74
CA HIS A 232 25.75 27.28 7.85
C HIS A 232 24.61 26.35 7.42
N ASP A 233 23.97 26.61 6.28
CA ASP A 233 22.93 25.78 5.67
C ASP A 233 23.38 24.33 5.53
N ARG A 234 24.59 24.12 4.96
CA ARG A 234 25.16 22.78 4.76
C ARG A 234 25.35 22.04 6.08
N LYS A 235 25.80 22.73 7.13
CA LYS A 235 25.99 22.15 8.47
C LYS A 235 24.64 21.75 9.07
N MET A 236 23.63 22.62 8.98
CA MET A 236 22.29 22.35 9.51
C MET A 236 21.60 21.18 8.79
N LEU A 237 21.63 21.19 7.46
CA LEU A 237 21.09 20.10 6.63
C LEU A 237 21.78 18.76 6.93
N ALA A 238 23.12 18.76 7.04
CA ALA A 238 23.88 17.56 7.35
C ALA A 238 23.56 17.02 8.77
N ALA A 239 23.42 17.91 9.76
CA ALA A 239 23.04 17.55 11.12
C ALA A 239 21.64 16.94 11.18
N ALA A 240 20.71 17.41 10.33
CA ALA A 240 19.38 16.84 10.17
C ALA A 240 19.34 15.56 9.30
N GLY A 241 20.50 15.03 8.88
CA GLY A 241 20.60 13.77 8.14
C GLY A 241 20.46 13.89 6.61
N VAL A 242 20.39 15.10 6.06
CA VAL A 242 20.37 15.34 4.62
C VAL A 242 21.76 15.10 4.02
N ARG A 243 21.80 14.34 2.93
CA ARG A 243 23.01 14.06 2.14
C ARG A 243 22.92 14.81 0.83
N LEU A 244 23.84 15.75 0.62
CA LEU A 244 24.04 16.43 -0.66
C LEU A 244 24.96 15.59 -1.55
N GLY A 245 24.42 14.48 -2.09
CA GLY A 245 25.17 13.52 -2.92
C GLY A 245 25.54 14.07 -4.30
N VAL A 246 26.27 13.27 -5.07
CA VAL A 246 26.73 13.55 -6.45
C VAL A 246 25.54 13.61 -7.42
N ALA A 247 24.60 12.66 -7.34
CA ALA A 247 23.44 12.56 -8.23
C ALA A 247 22.11 12.87 -7.53
N HIS A 248 22.02 12.68 -6.21
CA HIS A 248 20.79 12.85 -5.43
C HIS A 248 21.01 13.68 -4.17
N VAL A 249 19.93 14.34 -3.74
CA VAL A 249 19.80 14.87 -2.38
C VAL A 249 18.76 14.05 -1.64
N PHE A 250 19.12 13.50 -0.48
CA PHE A 250 18.22 12.60 0.24
C PHE A 250 18.45 12.60 1.75
N VAL A 251 17.44 12.20 2.52
CA VAL A 251 17.57 11.96 3.96
C VAL A 251 17.94 10.50 4.19
N LYS A 252 19.14 10.25 4.73
CA LYS A 252 19.74 8.90 4.76
C LYS A 252 18.87 7.87 5.50
N ASP A 253 18.31 8.23 6.65
CA ASP A 253 17.58 7.28 7.48
C ASP A 253 16.24 6.84 6.88
N LEU A 254 15.71 7.61 5.93
CA LEU A 254 14.48 7.30 5.23
C LEU A 254 14.61 6.17 4.19
N LEU A 255 15.85 5.76 3.85
CA LEU A 255 16.15 4.66 2.92
C LEU A 255 16.15 3.27 3.58
N ARG A 256 15.83 3.20 4.87
CA ARG A 256 15.60 1.94 5.57
C ARG A 256 14.24 1.34 5.13
N PRO A 257 14.03 0.01 5.23
CA PRO A 257 12.82 -0.64 4.70
C PRO A 257 11.52 -0.09 5.27
N GLU A 258 11.39 0.01 6.60
CA GLU A 258 10.16 0.50 7.24
C GLU A 258 9.87 1.98 6.95
N PRO A 259 10.81 2.92 7.10
CA PRO A 259 10.64 4.29 6.63
C PRO A 259 10.25 4.39 5.15
N THR A 260 10.80 3.53 4.29
CA THR A 260 10.45 3.49 2.87
C THR A 260 9.00 3.04 2.66
N ARG A 261 8.56 1.97 3.34
CA ARG A 261 7.18 1.50 3.28
C ARG A 261 6.19 2.57 3.74
N TRP A 262 6.50 3.27 4.84
CA TRP A 262 5.70 4.39 5.34
C TRP A 262 5.62 5.55 4.35
N ARG A 263 6.77 5.98 3.80
CA ARG A 263 6.79 7.05 2.80
C ARG A 263 6.02 6.70 1.53
N LEU A 264 6.10 5.45 1.06
CA LEU A 264 5.32 5.00 -0.08
C LEU A 264 3.81 5.01 0.20
N ALA A 265 3.38 4.55 1.37
CA ALA A 265 1.98 4.61 1.78
C ALA A 265 1.46 6.06 1.85
N MET A 266 2.22 6.95 2.50
CA MET A 266 1.90 8.38 2.63
C MET A 266 1.88 9.08 1.26
N TRP A 267 2.85 8.78 0.40
CA TRP A 267 2.89 9.28 -0.97
C TRP A 267 1.69 8.81 -1.80
N ALA A 268 1.34 7.53 -1.72
CA ALA A 268 0.26 6.94 -2.49
C ALA A 268 -1.08 7.61 -2.15
N VAL A 269 -1.38 7.80 -0.86
CA VAL A 269 -2.61 8.51 -0.44
C VAL A 269 -2.56 9.99 -0.78
N HIS A 270 -1.40 10.64 -0.68
CA HIS A 270 -1.27 12.07 -0.98
C HIS A 270 -1.47 12.35 -2.49
N ARG A 271 -0.96 11.46 -3.35
CA ARG A 271 -1.07 11.56 -4.81
C ARG A 271 -2.33 10.94 -5.40
N GLY A 272 -3.19 10.32 -4.57
CA GLY A 272 -4.40 9.63 -5.06
C GLY A 272 -4.08 8.46 -6.00
N VAL A 273 -3.00 7.73 -5.71
CA VAL A 273 -2.63 6.53 -6.48
C VAL A 273 -3.69 5.45 -6.28
N GLU A 274 -4.17 4.85 -7.36
CA GLU A 274 -5.17 3.78 -7.31
C GLU A 274 -4.55 2.40 -7.10
N ALA A 275 -3.37 2.17 -7.69
CA ALA A 275 -2.59 0.96 -7.54
C ALA A 275 -1.10 1.29 -7.65
N ALA A 276 -0.28 0.61 -6.84
CA ALA A 276 1.17 0.67 -6.93
C ALA A 276 1.77 -0.74 -6.76
N PRO A 277 3.01 -0.96 -7.22
CA PRO A 277 3.76 -2.14 -6.85
C PRO A 277 3.95 -2.25 -5.34
N ALA A 278 4.25 -3.47 -4.89
CA ALA A 278 4.72 -3.67 -3.53
C ALA A 278 6.03 -2.90 -3.29
N PRO A 279 6.28 -2.41 -2.05
CA PRO A 279 7.57 -1.81 -1.71
C PRO A 279 8.75 -2.73 -2.11
N PRO A 280 9.85 -2.17 -2.65
CA PRO A 280 11.01 -2.98 -3.01
C PRO A 280 11.50 -3.84 -1.83
N PRO A 281 11.85 -5.12 -2.05
CA PRO A 281 12.23 -6.01 -0.95
C PRO A 281 13.44 -5.51 -0.17
N ALA A 282 13.45 -5.73 1.14
CA ALA A 282 14.54 -5.32 2.01
C ALA A 282 15.89 -5.90 1.56
N GLY A 283 16.94 -5.07 1.61
CA GLY A 283 18.30 -5.47 1.22
C GLY A 283 18.58 -5.51 -0.28
N ARG A 284 17.57 -5.42 -1.16
CA ARG A 284 17.80 -5.39 -2.61
C ARG A 284 18.38 -4.05 -3.04
N VAL A 285 19.54 -4.10 -3.70
CA VAL A 285 20.21 -2.90 -4.24
C VAL A 285 19.67 -2.51 -5.61
N THR A 286 19.42 -3.48 -6.47
CA THR A 286 18.84 -3.28 -7.80
C THR A 286 17.58 -4.11 -7.94
N VAL A 287 16.55 -3.51 -8.53
CA VAL A 287 15.28 -4.14 -8.88
C VAL A 287 14.91 -3.79 -10.33
N GLU A 288 14.08 -4.61 -10.96
CA GLU A 288 13.49 -4.26 -12.26
C GLU A 288 12.39 -3.21 -12.06
N VAL A 289 12.25 -2.31 -13.04
CA VAL A 289 11.19 -1.31 -13.04
C VAL A 289 9.92 -1.96 -13.55
N GLU A 290 8.89 -2.01 -12.69
CA GLU A 290 7.57 -2.48 -13.08
C GLU A 290 6.87 -1.43 -13.95
N SER A 291 6.32 -1.84 -15.08
CA SER A 291 5.61 -0.93 -16.01
C SER A 291 4.33 -0.35 -15.42
N SER A 292 3.76 -1.02 -14.40
CA SER A 292 2.61 -0.56 -13.63
C SER A 292 2.98 0.49 -12.57
N ALA A 293 4.27 0.72 -12.30
CA ALA A 293 4.71 1.65 -11.27
C ALA A 293 4.31 3.09 -11.63
N PRO A 294 3.53 3.80 -10.79
CA PRO A 294 3.20 5.19 -11.06
C PRO A 294 4.45 6.08 -11.02
N ARG A 295 4.42 7.18 -11.77
CA ARG A 295 5.54 8.12 -11.84
C ARG A 295 5.89 8.64 -10.44
N GLY A 296 7.17 8.53 -10.06
CA GLY A 296 7.67 8.94 -8.75
C GLY A 296 7.69 7.83 -7.69
N PHE A 297 7.14 6.65 -7.97
CA PHE A 297 7.18 5.50 -7.05
C PHE A 297 8.62 5.16 -6.64
N TYR A 298 9.52 4.95 -7.61
CA TYR A 298 10.92 4.62 -7.33
C TYR A 298 11.69 5.79 -6.69
N ASP A 299 11.37 7.04 -7.07
CA ASP A 299 11.98 8.23 -6.46
C ASP A 299 11.70 8.26 -4.94
N VAL A 300 10.43 8.07 -4.55
CA VAL A 300 10.04 7.98 -3.14
C VAL A 300 10.58 6.71 -2.49
N ALA A 301 10.61 5.58 -3.21
CA ALA A 301 11.23 4.36 -2.70
C ALA A 301 12.74 4.50 -2.42
N GLY A 302 13.38 5.56 -2.92
CA GLY A 302 14.81 5.80 -2.75
C GLY A 302 15.67 5.06 -3.77
N PHE A 303 15.14 4.85 -4.97
CA PHE A 303 15.81 4.18 -6.09
C PHE A 303 15.88 5.12 -7.30
N TRP A 304 17.03 5.15 -7.95
CA TRP A 304 17.23 5.84 -9.21
C TRP A 304 16.91 4.92 -10.38
N THR A 305 15.99 5.34 -11.24
CA THR A 305 15.59 4.60 -12.44
C THR A 305 16.55 4.85 -13.60
N ILE A 306 17.09 3.76 -14.16
CA ILE A 306 18.04 3.74 -15.27
C ILE A 306 17.63 2.65 -16.25
N GLU A 307 16.99 3.05 -17.36
CA GLU A 307 16.64 2.20 -18.52
C GLU A 307 16.19 0.78 -18.12
N GLY A 308 15.00 0.68 -17.51
CA GLY A 308 14.35 -0.58 -17.13
C GLY A 308 14.75 -1.13 -15.75
N GLN A 309 15.80 -0.61 -15.12
CA GLN A 309 16.22 -1.02 -13.78
C GLN A 309 16.16 0.16 -12.80
N ALA A 310 15.98 -0.13 -11.51
CA ALA A 310 16.04 0.86 -10.45
C ALA A 310 17.10 0.46 -9.42
N VAL A 311 17.98 1.40 -9.05
CA VAL A 311 19.14 1.16 -8.18
C VAL A 311 19.05 2.03 -6.94
N ARG A 312 19.25 1.47 -5.75
CA ARG A 312 19.20 2.24 -4.49
C ARG A 312 20.15 3.43 -4.52
N ILE A 313 19.61 4.61 -4.16
CA ILE A 313 20.33 5.89 -4.20
C ILE A 313 21.57 5.86 -3.30
N ASP A 314 21.50 5.28 -2.10
CA ASP A 314 22.65 5.23 -1.19
C ASP A 314 23.84 4.44 -1.75
N MET A 315 23.58 3.38 -2.53
CA MET A 315 24.63 2.61 -3.20
C MET A 315 25.20 3.35 -4.40
N VAL A 316 24.35 4.01 -5.19
CA VAL A 316 24.79 4.89 -6.29
C VAL A 316 25.70 6.00 -5.77
N GLU A 317 25.34 6.62 -4.65
CA GLU A 317 26.10 7.74 -4.09
C GLU A 317 27.44 7.30 -3.50
N ARG A 318 27.47 6.13 -2.85
CA ARG A 318 28.73 5.52 -2.40
C ARG A 318 29.64 5.21 -3.58
N LEU A 319 29.10 4.62 -4.64
CA LEU A 319 29.82 4.34 -5.88
C LEU A 319 30.37 5.65 -6.48
N ALA A 320 29.52 6.64 -6.67
CA ALA A 320 29.89 7.91 -7.28
C ALA A 320 31.01 8.61 -6.50
N GLN A 321 30.96 8.56 -5.17
CA GLN A 321 32.01 9.11 -4.32
C GLN A 321 33.34 8.35 -4.43
N ALA A 322 33.31 7.01 -4.43
CA ALA A 322 34.52 6.19 -4.61
C ALA A 322 35.19 6.43 -5.97
N MET A 323 34.38 6.56 -7.03
CA MET A 323 34.85 6.89 -8.39
C MET A 323 35.48 8.29 -8.44
N HIS A 324 34.86 9.26 -7.76
CA HIS A 324 35.39 10.61 -7.71
C HIS A 324 36.75 10.70 -7.00
N GLN A 325 37.00 9.83 -6.02
CA GLN A 325 38.29 9.74 -5.33
C GLN A 325 39.36 9.02 -6.15
N LYS A 326 38.99 8.03 -6.97
CA LYS A 326 39.92 7.27 -7.81
C LYS A 326 40.30 7.98 -9.11
N ARG A 327 39.43 8.84 -9.64
CA ARG A 327 39.69 9.51 -10.93
C ARG A 327 40.90 10.44 -10.85
N ASP A 328 41.73 10.40 -11.88
CA ASP A 328 42.75 11.43 -12.14
C ASP A 328 42.28 12.32 -13.31
N GLY A 329 41.71 13.47 -12.97
CA GLY A 329 41.13 14.40 -13.94
C GLY A 329 40.05 13.76 -14.82
N ARG A 330 40.32 13.67 -16.13
CA ARG A 330 39.44 13.05 -17.14
C ARG A 330 39.99 11.72 -17.66
N SER A 331 41.06 11.18 -17.08
CA SER A 331 41.64 9.93 -17.55
C SER A 331 40.69 8.75 -17.36
N ALA A 332 40.67 7.82 -18.32
CA ALA A 332 39.88 6.60 -18.20
C ALA A 332 40.52 5.67 -17.16
N PHE A 333 39.70 5.10 -16.28
CA PHE A 333 40.16 4.11 -15.29
C PHE A 333 39.30 2.85 -15.35
N ILE A 334 39.89 1.72 -14.97
CA ILE A 334 39.17 0.45 -14.83
C ILE A 334 38.53 0.43 -13.42
N PRO A 335 37.19 0.25 -13.34
CA PRO A 335 36.51 0.19 -12.06
C PRO A 335 36.88 -1.09 -11.33
N ASP A 336 36.92 -1.04 -9.99
CA ASP A 336 37.17 -2.24 -9.19
C ASP A 336 35.97 -3.21 -9.30
N ASP A 337 36.23 -4.51 -9.40
CA ASP A 337 35.16 -5.52 -9.54
C ASP A 337 34.18 -5.50 -8.35
N SER A 338 34.66 -5.10 -7.17
CA SER A 338 33.84 -4.91 -5.96
C SER A 338 32.76 -3.84 -6.14
N TRP A 339 33.00 -2.83 -6.97
CA TRP A 339 32.04 -1.78 -7.27
C TRP A 339 30.88 -2.28 -8.10
N VAL A 340 31.16 -3.06 -9.16
CA VAL A 340 30.11 -3.69 -9.98
C VAL A 340 29.26 -4.64 -9.12
N ALA A 341 29.90 -5.44 -8.26
CA ALA A 341 29.22 -6.34 -7.33
C ALA A 341 28.31 -5.58 -6.34
N SER A 342 28.78 -4.44 -5.80
CA SER A 342 28.05 -3.65 -4.80
C SER A 342 26.70 -3.08 -5.27
N VAL A 343 26.58 -2.82 -6.58
CA VAL A 343 25.34 -2.31 -7.18
C VAL A 343 24.41 -3.46 -7.58
N GLY A 344 24.94 -4.68 -7.71
CA GLY A 344 24.15 -5.86 -8.09
C GLY A 344 23.60 -5.78 -9.52
N MET A 345 24.29 -5.07 -10.43
CA MET A 345 23.91 -4.95 -11.84
C MET A 345 24.76 -5.85 -12.73
N ARG A 346 24.17 -6.29 -13.85
CA ARG A 346 24.92 -6.87 -14.98
C ARG A 346 25.81 -5.80 -15.63
N ARG A 347 26.85 -6.21 -16.36
CA ARG A 347 27.82 -5.31 -17.02
C ARG A 347 27.16 -4.21 -17.86
N GLU A 348 26.13 -4.55 -18.63
CA GLU A 348 25.38 -3.59 -19.45
C GLU A 348 24.65 -2.55 -18.59
N GLY A 349 23.97 -3.00 -17.54
CA GLY A 349 23.28 -2.12 -16.58
C GLY A 349 24.25 -1.19 -15.85
N PHE A 350 25.41 -1.72 -15.45
CA PHE A 350 26.48 -0.92 -14.86
C PHE A 350 27.00 0.15 -15.83
N ALA A 351 27.20 -0.19 -17.11
CA ALA A 351 27.61 0.79 -18.12
C ALA A 351 26.56 1.90 -18.32
N ARG A 352 25.26 1.57 -18.22
CA ARG A 352 24.17 2.57 -18.24
C ARG A 352 24.19 3.48 -17.01
N LEU A 353 24.38 2.92 -15.81
CA LEU A 353 24.54 3.70 -14.59
C LEU A 353 25.75 4.64 -14.67
N MET A 354 26.89 4.15 -15.14
CA MET A 354 28.09 4.96 -15.31
C MET A 354 27.85 6.11 -16.31
N ARG A 355 27.11 5.84 -17.40
CA ARG A 355 26.68 6.87 -18.35
C ARG A 355 25.79 7.92 -17.70
N ALA A 356 24.81 7.51 -16.90
CA ALA A 356 23.92 8.41 -16.17
C ALA A 356 24.69 9.28 -15.17
N LEU A 357 25.73 8.73 -14.54
CA LEU A 357 26.62 9.47 -13.64
C LEU A 357 27.51 10.48 -14.37
N GLY A 358 27.68 10.40 -15.70
CA GLY A 358 28.53 11.32 -16.48
C GLY A 358 29.84 10.72 -16.97
N TYR A 359 29.99 9.39 -16.92
CA TYR A 359 31.14 8.68 -17.45
C TYR A 359 30.88 8.14 -18.86
N ARG A 360 31.92 8.07 -19.70
CA ARG A 360 31.86 7.38 -20.99
C ARG A 360 32.64 6.07 -20.93
N LEU A 361 32.05 5.03 -21.53
CA LEU A 361 32.71 3.75 -21.70
C LEU A 361 33.84 3.87 -22.72
N LYS A 362 35.00 3.32 -22.36
CA LYS A 362 36.21 3.16 -23.17
C LYS A 362 36.70 1.72 -23.04
N SER A 363 37.59 1.31 -23.94
CA SER A 363 38.35 0.08 -23.81
C SER A 363 39.81 0.45 -23.56
N VAL A 364 40.38 -0.08 -22.48
CA VAL A 364 41.81 0.04 -22.14
C VAL A 364 42.29 -1.37 -21.89
N GLU A 365 43.29 -1.82 -22.64
CA GLU A 365 43.84 -3.19 -22.54
C GLU A 365 42.76 -4.29 -22.65
N GLY A 366 41.76 -4.08 -23.51
CA GLY A 366 40.64 -5.01 -23.70
C GLY A 366 39.62 -5.04 -22.55
N ARG A 367 39.79 -4.21 -21.52
CA ARG A 367 38.88 -4.09 -20.37
C ARG A 367 38.03 -2.84 -20.46
N ALA A 368 36.82 -2.92 -19.90
CA ALA A 368 35.91 -1.78 -19.79
C ALA A 368 36.51 -0.74 -18.83
N ALA A 369 36.77 0.46 -19.35
CA ALA A 369 37.26 1.61 -18.60
C ALA A 369 36.26 2.77 -18.71
N PHE A 370 36.26 3.66 -17.72
CA PHE A 370 35.32 4.77 -17.64
C PHE A 370 36.04 6.11 -17.54
N GLU A 371 35.66 7.01 -18.44
CA GLU A 371 36.25 8.34 -18.59
C GLU A 371 35.24 9.41 -18.12
N TRP A 372 35.61 10.25 -17.16
CA TRP A 372 34.73 11.32 -16.70
C TRP A 372 34.53 12.41 -17.76
N ARG A 373 33.29 12.69 -18.15
CA ARG A 373 32.95 13.75 -19.11
C ARG A 373 32.08 14.87 -18.56
N GLY A 374 31.75 14.81 -17.27
CA GLY A 374 30.82 15.76 -16.64
C GLY A 374 29.40 15.22 -16.62
N PRO A 375 28.52 15.81 -15.78
CA PRO A 375 27.10 15.52 -15.83
C PRO A 375 26.61 15.75 -17.25
N ARG A 376 25.79 14.84 -17.77
CA ARG A 376 25.14 15.05 -19.06
C ARG A 376 24.10 16.15 -18.84
N THR A 377 24.42 17.39 -19.19
CA THR A 377 23.36 18.38 -19.43
C THR A 377 22.51 17.77 -20.52
N GLU A 378 21.25 17.44 -20.23
CA GLU A 378 20.29 17.33 -21.31
C GLU A 378 20.37 18.68 -22.02
N ALA A 379 21.06 18.72 -23.15
CA ALA A 379 20.97 19.85 -24.05
C ALA A 379 19.46 20.01 -24.25
N GLN A 380 18.91 21.13 -23.75
CA GLN A 380 17.55 21.50 -24.05
C GLN A 380 17.38 21.20 -25.52
N ARG A 381 16.53 20.21 -25.85
CA ARG A 381 16.11 20.01 -27.24
C ARG A 381 15.76 21.42 -27.69
N PRO A 382 16.44 22.00 -28.70
CA PRO A 382 16.08 23.34 -29.14
C PRO A 382 14.59 23.28 -29.35
N ALA A 383 13.85 24.14 -28.63
CA ALA A 383 12.40 24.20 -28.71
C ALA A 383 12.07 24.09 -30.18
N GLY A 384 11.38 22.99 -30.56
CA GLY A 384 11.22 22.63 -31.96
C GLY A 384 10.85 23.88 -32.71
N ARG A 385 11.69 24.28 -33.68
CA ARG A 385 11.55 25.52 -34.45
C ARG A 385 10.06 25.74 -34.65
N ALA A 386 9.51 26.80 -34.07
CA ALA A 386 8.13 27.18 -34.31
C ALA A 386 7.94 27.10 -35.82
N ALA A 387 6.93 26.35 -36.27
CA ALA A 387 6.66 26.20 -37.69
C ALA A 387 6.58 27.61 -38.27
N THR A 388 7.55 27.98 -39.10
CA THR A 388 7.51 29.25 -39.80
C THR A 388 6.23 29.24 -40.63
N GLU A 389 5.54 30.39 -40.70
CA GLU A 389 4.28 30.56 -41.46
C GLU A 389 4.42 30.16 -42.95
N HIS A 390 5.64 29.92 -43.41
CA HIS A 390 5.99 29.48 -44.77
C HIS A 390 6.41 28.01 -44.87
N SER A 391 6.14 27.18 -43.85
CA SER A 391 6.32 25.73 -43.96
C SER A 391 5.34 25.16 -45.01
N PRO A 392 5.76 24.24 -45.89
CA PRO A 392 4.88 23.57 -46.86
C PRO A 392 3.68 22.84 -46.24
N PHE A 393 3.74 22.60 -44.93
CA PHE A 393 2.70 21.91 -44.16
C PHE A 393 1.80 22.85 -43.33
N ALA A 394 1.97 24.18 -43.43
CA ALA A 394 1.17 25.15 -42.69
C ALA A 394 -0.34 25.07 -43.04
N ILE A 395 -0.67 24.66 -44.27
CA ILE A 395 -2.05 24.52 -44.77
C ILE A 395 -2.82 23.38 -44.05
N LEU A 396 -2.12 22.35 -43.56
CA LEU A 396 -2.76 21.22 -42.86
C LEU A 396 -3.29 21.58 -41.47
N ALA A 397 -2.79 22.65 -40.84
CA ALA A 397 -3.28 23.09 -39.54
C ALA A 397 -4.69 23.72 -39.61
N GLY A 398 -5.05 24.30 -40.76
CA GLY A 398 -6.38 24.89 -41.00
C GLY A 398 -7.48 23.89 -41.34
N MET A 399 -7.13 22.68 -41.77
CA MET A 399 -8.10 21.67 -42.24
C MET A 399 -8.70 20.81 -41.12
N ARG A 400 -8.31 21.02 -39.85
CA ARG A 400 -8.76 20.19 -38.72
C ARG A 400 -10.01 20.72 -37.99
N ARG A 401 -10.69 21.72 -38.55
CA ARG A 401 -12.02 22.17 -38.13
C ARG A 401 -12.94 22.20 -39.34
N GLY A 402 -13.55 21.05 -39.63
CA GLY A 402 -14.65 20.85 -40.55
C GLY A 402 -15.56 19.81 -39.96
#